data_AF-A0A932UPG5-F1
#
_entry.id   AF-A0A932UPG5-F1
#
_cell.length_a   1.000
_cell.length_b   1.000
_cell.length_c   1.000
_cell.angle_alpha   90.00
_cell.angle_beta   90.00
_cell.angle_gamma   90.00
#
_symmetry.space_group_name_H-M   'P 1'
#
loop_
_entity.id
_entity.type
_entity.pdbx_description
1 polymer ?
#
loop_
_entity_poly.entity_id
_entity_poly.type
_entity_poly.pdbx_seq_one_letter_code
_entity_poly.pdbx_strand_id
1 'polypeptide(L)'
;MSKLHRTHPHPRGAVPSPRGLLRRATTLGLLLTLAALLSLAACGGKEPRQAVGRLDTPEHHARRGNDFLLKDDYAAAESAFDQALSLKRDYSPALAGKAIVTAYAAGQGGKERKDKVEQAEDYFHDALKRAANDDEKRVASIAGIRVQQLAKPSDGWLNDAADYYDDAVDLDERNNDPAPHFYMARAYRDAFQMQDASRLYKQVLEMNRGLVGEADAELAVVQKIERAAPGTLHGRVVAFEPTISRADLAALFVEEMKLPELYERGNQARFDTRFKAPQQNTFQADVLQKAPEMTDVDDHPLRADILEVVRLRVSGLQPDAAHKYHPDAKITRGEFAIMVEDILVRVTGEQGLKTKFIGQPSPFADVRNDLHYFNAVQTVTSRNLMEPKNKLQGVFAPTEPLTGADALLVIRLLKNELQRYIRS
;
A
#
# COMPACT_ATOMS: atom_id res chain seq x y z
N MET A 1 -80.53 -28.73 -40.03
CA MET A 1 -80.99 -29.07 -38.66
C MET A 1 -79.99 -28.49 -37.65
N SER A 2 -80.30 -27.39 -36.96
CA SER A 2 -79.80 -27.13 -35.60
C SER A 2 -80.55 -25.94 -34.98
N LYS A 3 -80.85 -26.04 -33.68
CA LYS A 3 -81.85 -25.26 -32.93
C LYS A 3 -81.21 -24.11 -32.12
N LEU A 4 -81.97 -23.00 -32.09
CA LEU A 4 -82.24 -22.04 -31.01
C LEU A 4 -81.12 -21.51 -30.08
N HIS A 5 -81.00 -20.18 -30.10
CA HIS A 5 -80.42 -19.31 -29.07
C HIS A 5 -81.18 -19.34 -27.73
N ARG A 6 -80.43 -19.23 -26.62
CA ARG A 6 -80.92 -18.82 -25.29
C ARG A 6 -79.99 -17.77 -24.68
N THR A 7 -80.59 -16.69 -24.18
CA THR A 7 -80.01 -15.58 -23.43
C THR A 7 -79.94 -15.90 -21.92
N HIS A 8 -78.91 -15.44 -21.22
CA HIS A 8 -78.76 -15.49 -19.75
C HIS A 8 -78.80 -14.08 -19.12
N PRO A 9 -79.37 -13.90 -17.89
CA PRO A 9 -79.45 -12.61 -17.21
C PRO A 9 -78.36 -12.37 -16.15
N HIS A 10 -78.10 -11.09 -15.84
CA HIS A 10 -77.20 -10.58 -14.79
C HIS A 10 -77.68 -10.91 -13.35
N PRO A 11 -76.75 -11.11 -12.38
CA PRO A 11 -77.10 -11.22 -10.95
C PRO A 11 -77.09 -9.85 -10.23
N ARG A 12 -78.07 -9.65 -9.33
CA ARG A 12 -78.21 -8.52 -8.40
C ARG A 12 -77.27 -8.69 -7.20
N GLY A 13 -76.61 -7.61 -6.78
CA GLY A 13 -75.77 -7.55 -5.57
C GLY A 13 -76.58 -7.56 -4.28
N ALA A 14 -76.09 -8.29 -3.27
CA ALA A 14 -76.70 -8.39 -1.94
C ALA A 14 -76.08 -7.38 -0.96
N VAL A 15 -76.92 -6.69 -0.19
CA VAL A 15 -76.53 -5.74 0.87
C VAL A 15 -76.23 -6.52 2.17
N PRO A 16 -75.09 -6.28 2.85
CA PRO A 16 -74.71 -7.01 4.06
C PRO A 16 -75.52 -6.57 5.30
N SER A 17 -75.82 -7.52 6.19
CA SER A 17 -76.65 -7.33 7.38
C SER A 17 -75.90 -6.64 8.55
N PRO A 18 -76.60 -5.88 9.43
CA PRO A 18 -75.99 -5.06 10.49
C PRO A 18 -75.21 -5.86 11.56
N ARG A 19 -75.53 -7.15 11.76
CA ARG A 19 -74.77 -8.04 12.66
C ARG A 19 -73.38 -8.40 12.13
N GLY A 20 -73.18 -8.36 10.81
CA GLY A 20 -71.88 -8.59 10.18
C GLY A 20 -70.93 -7.40 10.32
N LEU A 21 -71.46 -6.18 10.36
CA LEU A 21 -70.68 -4.94 10.50
C LEU A 21 -70.07 -4.79 11.90
N LEU A 22 -70.82 -5.07 12.97
CA LEU A 22 -70.30 -5.03 14.35
C LEU A 22 -69.23 -6.10 14.63
N ARG A 23 -69.39 -7.32 14.09
CA ARG A 23 -68.36 -8.36 14.18
C ARG A 23 -67.10 -8.02 13.38
N ARG A 24 -67.24 -7.37 12.22
CA ARG A 24 -66.11 -6.90 11.41
C ARG A 24 -65.38 -5.72 12.05
N ALA A 25 -66.09 -4.81 12.72
CA ALA A 25 -65.48 -3.69 13.43
C ALA A 25 -64.68 -4.15 14.67
N THR A 26 -65.18 -5.14 15.41
CA THR A 26 -64.49 -5.72 16.57
C THR A 26 -63.28 -6.56 16.18
N THR A 27 -63.35 -7.35 15.10
CA THR A 27 -62.18 -8.07 14.58
C THR A 27 -61.13 -7.15 13.96
N LEU A 28 -61.54 -6.07 13.28
CA LEU A 28 -60.62 -5.08 12.73
C LEU A 28 -59.92 -4.27 13.84
N GLY A 29 -60.64 -3.92 14.90
CA GLY A 29 -60.06 -3.28 16.09
C GLY A 29 -59.02 -4.17 16.78
N LEU A 30 -59.32 -5.46 16.94
CA LEU A 30 -58.39 -6.44 17.54
C LEU A 30 -57.14 -6.64 16.68
N LEU A 31 -57.29 -6.69 15.35
CA LEU A 31 -56.18 -6.80 14.40
C LEU A 31 -55.30 -5.54 14.38
N LEU A 32 -55.90 -4.34 14.48
CA LEU A 32 -55.16 -3.09 14.58
C LEU A 32 -54.39 -2.96 15.89
N THR A 33 -54.96 -3.40 17.02
CA THR A 33 -54.23 -3.44 18.31
C THR A 33 -53.11 -4.47 18.30
N LEU A 34 -53.30 -5.63 17.66
CA LEU A 34 -52.27 -6.66 17.53
C LEU A 34 -51.14 -6.19 16.60
N ALA A 35 -51.47 -5.47 15.53
CA ALA A 35 -50.49 -4.86 14.62
C ALA A 35 -49.71 -3.71 15.30
N ALA A 36 -50.35 -2.92 16.17
CA ALA A 36 -49.70 -1.88 16.98
C ALA A 36 -48.76 -2.48 18.05
N LEU A 37 -49.14 -3.62 18.66
CA LEU A 37 -48.30 -4.37 19.60
C LEU A 37 -47.11 -5.05 18.91
N LEU A 38 -47.30 -5.57 17.69
CA LEU A 38 -46.23 -6.18 16.88
C LEU A 38 -45.24 -5.15 16.32
N SER A 39 -45.66 -3.90 16.07
CA SER A 39 -44.78 -2.83 15.60
C SER A 39 -43.89 -2.24 16.72
N LEU A 40 -44.28 -2.39 17.99
CA LEU A 40 -43.41 -2.07 19.14
C LEU A 40 -42.30 -3.11 19.36
N ALA A 41 -42.49 -4.37 18.94
CA ALA A 41 -41.47 -5.42 19.01
C ALA A 41 -40.40 -5.29 17.90
N ALA A 42 -40.67 -4.53 16.83
CA ALA A 42 -39.75 -4.34 15.71
C ALA A 42 -38.72 -3.22 15.93
N CYS A 43 -38.85 -2.43 17.01
CA CYS A 43 -37.91 -1.35 17.36
C CYS A 43 -36.92 -1.73 18.48
N GLY A 44 -36.96 -2.97 18.99
CA GLY A 44 -35.94 -3.49 19.89
C GLY A 44 -34.81 -4.14 19.08
N GLY A 45 -33.61 -3.55 19.11
CA GLY A 45 -32.43 -4.15 18.46
C GLY A 45 -32.21 -5.60 18.93
N LYS A 46 -31.90 -6.53 18.01
CA LYS A 46 -31.70 -7.97 18.31
C LYS A 46 -30.96 -8.17 19.64
N GLU A 47 -31.50 -8.92 20.58
CA GLU A 47 -30.81 -9.13 21.86
C GLU A 47 -29.38 -9.68 21.65
N PRO A 48 -28.41 -9.32 22.52
CA PRO A 48 -27.09 -9.93 22.48
C PRO A 48 -27.21 -11.45 22.52
N ARG A 49 -26.40 -12.12 21.70
CA ARG A 49 -26.28 -13.58 21.66
C ARG A 49 -25.88 -14.09 23.04
N GLN A 50 -26.45 -15.22 23.45
CA GLN A 50 -26.00 -15.91 24.64
C GLN A 50 -24.63 -16.57 24.41
N ALA A 51 -23.73 -16.40 25.39
CA ALA A 51 -22.42 -17.03 25.38
C ALA A 51 -22.52 -18.57 25.40
N VAL A 52 -21.65 -19.22 24.64
CA VAL A 52 -21.53 -20.68 24.52
C VAL A 52 -20.13 -21.11 24.95
N GLY A 53 -20.02 -21.63 26.17
CA GLY A 53 -18.75 -22.07 26.74
C GLY A 53 -17.98 -20.97 27.46
N ARG A 54 -16.90 -21.35 28.16
CA ARG A 54 -16.20 -20.46 29.11
C ARG A 54 -15.35 -19.36 28.45
N LEU A 55 -14.91 -19.57 27.22
CA LEU A 55 -14.06 -18.60 26.50
C LEU A 55 -14.85 -17.72 25.53
N ASP A 56 -16.15 -17.94 25.40
CA ASP A 56 -17.02 -17.17 24.52
C ASP A 56 -17.42 -15.84 25.16
N THR A 57 -16.44 -14.95 25.22
CA THR A 57 -16.51 -13.65 25.90
C THR A 57 -16.14 -12.54 24.91
N PRO A 58 -16.73 -11.33 25.03
CA PRO A 58 -16.33 -10.19 24.21
C PRO A 58 -14.82 -9.93 24.25
N GLU A 59 -14.21 -10.03 25.43
CA GLU A 59 -12.79 -9.80 25.69
C GLU A 59 -11.90 -10.78 24.91
N HIS A 60 -12.26 -12.06 24.89
CA HIS A 60 -11.51 -13.08 24.15
C HIS A 60 -11.55 -12.79 22.65
N HIS A 61 -12.74 -12.56 22.11
CA HIS A 61 -12.93 -12.31 20.69
C HIS A 61 -12.26 -11.01 20.23
N ALA A 62 -12.33 -9.93 21.02
CA ALA A 62 -11.62 -8.69 20.69
C ALA A 62 -10.09 -8.88 20.73
N ARG A 63 -9.55 -9.64 21.69
CA ARG A 63 -8.12 -9.97 21.72
C ARG A 63 -7.70 -10.75 20.47
N ARG A 64 -8.51 -11.73 20.06
CA ARG A 64 -8.28 -12.47 18.81
C ARG A 64 -8.35 -11.57 17.58
N GLY A 65 -9.29 -10.63 17.55
CA GLY A 65 -9.37 -9.61 16.50
C GLY A 65 -8.09 -8.77 16.41
N ASN A 66 -7.55 -8.35 17.56
CA ASN A 66 -6.28 -7.62 17.61
C ASN A 66 -5.09 -8.47 17.16
N ASP A 67 -5.03 -9.76 17.51
CA ASP A 67 -3.99 -10.68 17.00
C ASP A 67 -4.03 -10.78 15.45
N PHE A 68 -5.22 -10.72 14.84
CA PHE A 68 -5.38 -10.73 13.40
C PHE A 68 -5.02 -9.38 12.77
N LEU A 69 -5.37 -8.26 13.42
CA LEU A 69 -4.95 -6.92 12.98
C LEU A 69 -3.43 -6.77 12.95
N LEU A 70 -2.70 -7.35 13.90
CA LEU A 70 -1.22 -7.34 13.91
C LEU A 70 -0.62 -8.12 12.73
N LYS A 71 -1.37 -9.04 12.14
CA LYS A 71 -0.98 -9.85 10.99
C LYS A 71 -1.56 -9.34 9.67
N ASP A 72 -2.19 -8.17 9.70
CA ASP A 72 -2.92 -7.58 8.57
C ASP A 72 -4.02 -8.50 7.99
N ASP A 73 -4.55 -9.44 8.78
CA ASP A 73 -5.68 -10.30 8.40
C ASP A 73 -7.00 -9.61 8.78
N TYR A 74 -7.34 -8.58 8.01
CA TYR A 74 -8.51 -7.73 8.28
C TYR A 74 -9.84 -8.49 8.22
N ALA A 75 -9.95 -9.54 7.40
CA ALA A 75 -11.17 -10.34 7.28
C ALA A 75 -11.39 -11.22 8.53
N ALA A 76 -10.33 -11.88 9.03
CA ALA A 76 -10.41 -12.64 10.27
C ALA A 76 -10.61 -11.72 11.48
N ALA A 77 -9.97 -10.54 11.47
CA ALA A 77 -10.17 -9.52 12.49
C ALA A 77 -11.63 -9.07 12.55
N GLU A 78 -12.24 -8.75 11.40
CA GLU A 78 -13.64 -8.36 11.31
C GLU A 78 -14.56 -9.40 11.95
N SER A 79 -14.38 -10.66 11.54
CA SER A 79 -15.19 -11.79 12.03
C SER A 79 -15.08 -11.93 13.56
N ALA A 80 -13.88 -11.74 14.12
CA ALA A 80 -13.67 -11.80 15.56
C ALA A 80 -14.35 -10.63 16.28
N PHE A 81 -14.26 -9.40 15.77
CA PHE A 81 -14.96 -8.27 16.37
C PHE A 81 -16.48 -8.40 16.26
N ASP A 82 -17.01 -8.95 15.16
CA ASP A 82 -18.44 -9.25 15.02
C ASP A 82 -18.90 -10.27 16.07
N GLN A 83 -18.08 -11.29 16.38
CA GLN A 83 -18.38 -12.22 17.49
C GLN A 83 -18.44 -11.49 18.84
N ALA A 84 -17.48 -10.61 19.12
CA ALA A 84 -17.47 -9.82 20.35
C ALA A 84 -18.73 -8.93 20.46
N LEU A 85 -19.08 -8.22 19.39
CA LEU A 85 -20.26 -7.34 19.34
C LEU A 85 -21.58 -8.12 19.35
N SER A 86 -21.58 -9.38 18.89
CA SER A 86 -22.75 -10.25 19.03
C SER A 86 -23.04 -10.57 20.50
N LEU A 87 -22.03 -10.67 21.36
CA LEU A 87 -22.15 -10.95 22.79
C LEU A 87 -22.37 -9.68 23.62
N LYS A 88 -21.74 -8.56 23.24
CA LYS A 88 -21.90 -7.25 23.87
C LYS A 88 -21.77 -6.15 22.81
N ARG A 89 -22.92 -5.61 22.40
CA ARG A 89 -23.04 -4.65 21.28
C ARG A 89 -22.29 -3.34 21.47
N ASP A 90 -22.13 -2.92 22.72
CA ASP A 90 -21.46 -1.68 23.11
C ASP A 90 -20.06 -1.94 23.68
N TYR A 91 -19.45 -3.08 23.33
CA TYR A 91 -18.10 -3.38 23.78
C TYR A 91 -17.08 -2.52 23.04
N SER A 92 -16.61 -1.46 23.71
CA SER A 92 -15.71 -0.44 23.17
C SER A 92 -14.49 -1.01 22.43
N PRO A 93 -13.71 -1.98 22.98
CA PRO A 93 -12.57 -2.56 22.26
C PRO A 93 -12.93 -3.21 20.92
N ALA A 94 -14.10 -3.81 20.79
CA ALA A 94 -14.54 -4.42 19.53
C ALA A 94 -15.08 -3.39 18.53
N LEU A 95 -15.73 -2.32 19.02
CA LEU A 95 -16.10 -1.17 18.18
C LEU A 95 -14.85 -0.47 17.61
N ALA A 96 -13.83 -0.26 18.44
CA ALA A 96 -12.53 0.26 18.03
C ALA A 96 -11.88 -0.64 16.96
N GLY A 97 -11.92 -1.95 17.15
CA GLY A 97 -11.50 -2.94 16.16
C GLY A 97 -12.24 -2.86 14.83
N LYS A 98 -13.58 -2.75 14.87
CA LYS A 98 -14.41 -2.55 13.66
C LYS A 98 -14.07 -1.26 12.94
N ALA A 99 -13.86 -0.16 13.67
CA ALA A 99 -13.47 1.12 13.10
C ALA A 99 -12.19 0.98 12.26
N ILE A 100 -11.16 0.29 12.79
CA ILE A 100 -9.90 0.04 12.09
C ILE A 100 -10.11 -0.80 10.83
N VAL A 101 -10.86 -1.89 10.91
CA VAL A 101 -11.10 -2.76 9.74
C VAL A 101 -11.88 -2.01 8.65
N THR A 102 -12.91 -1.27 9.03
CA THR A 102 -13.68 -0.45 8.09
C THR A 102 -12.82 0.65 7.48
N ALA A 103 -11.95 1.30 8.28
CA ALA A 103 -11.02 2.32 7.79
C ALA A 103 -10.01 1.74 6.79
N TYR A 104 -9.48 0.54 7.03
CA TYR A 104 -8.64 -0.17 6.06
C TYR A 104 -9.39 -0.38 4.74
N ALA A 105 -10.64 -0.87 4.80
CA ALA A 105 -11.46 -1.08 3.61
C ALA A 105 -11.76 0.24 2.85
N ALA A 106 -11.91 1.37 3.56
CA ALA A 106 -12.02 2.69 2.96
C ALA A 106 -10.73 3.12 2.25
N GLY A 107 -9.57 2.85 2.87
CA GLY A 107 -8.24 3.15 2.33
C GLY A 107 -7.93 2.45 1.00
N GLN A 108 -8.54 1.27 0.76
CA GLN A 108 -8.44 0.57 -0.53
C GLN A 108 -9.17 1.31 -1.68
N GLY A 109 -9.95 2.34 -1.39
CA GLY A 109 -10.67 3.12 -2.39
C GLY A 109 -11.93 2.44 -2.92
N GLY A 110 -12.31 2.78 -4.14
CA GLY A 110 -13.53 2.28 -4.78
C GLY A 110 -14.78 3.13 -4.50
N LYS A 111 -15.91 2.73 -5.10
CA LYS A 111 -17.17 3.50 -5.11
C LYS A 111 -17.75 3.71 -3.70
N GLU A 112 -17.51 2.76 -2.80
CA GLU A 112 -18.04 2.75 -1.43
C GLU A 112 -17.11 3.45 -0.43
N ARG A 113 -16.00 4.05 -0.88
CA ARG A 113 -15.01 4.66 0.03
C ARG A 113 -15.67 5.63 1.01
N LYS A 114 -16.51 6.54 0.51
CA LYS A 114 -17.13 7.57 1.34
C LYS A 114 -17.96 6.96 2.47
N ASP A 115 -18.82 6.00 2.15
CA ASP A 115 -19.68 5.32 3.12
C ASP A 115 -18.85 4.54 4.16
N LYS A 116 -17.73 3.95 3.73
CA LYS A 116 -16.81 3.25 4.64
C LYS A 116 -16.03 4.21 5.55
N VAL A 117 -15.65 5.39 5.06
CA VAL A 117 -15.05 6.43 5.92
C VAL A 117 -16.03 6.82 7.02
N GLU A 118 -17.27 7.16 6.65
CA GLU A 118 -18.32 7.56 7.61
C GLU A 118 -18.59 6.43 8.63
N GLN A 119 -18.73 5.19 8.17
CA GLN A 119 -18.93 4.05 9.06
C GLN A 119 -17.73 3.79 10.00
N ALA A 120 -16.50 3.98 9.53
CA ALA A 120 -15.31 3.84 10.37
C ALA A 120 -15.28 4.90 11.48
N GLU A 121 -15.59 6.15 11.14
CA GLU A 121 -15.71 7.24 12.11
C GLU A 121 -16.84 6.99 13.10
N ASP A 122 -18.01 6.51 12.67
CA ASP A 122 -19.12 6.16 13.56
C ASP A 122 -18.71 5.08 14.57
N TYR A 123 -18.09 3.99 14.12
CA TYR A 123 -17.61 2.94 15.03
C TYR A 123 -16.56 3.45 16.01
N PHE A 124 -15.66 4.33 15.56
CA PHE A 124 -14.64 4.93 16.40
C PHE A 124 -15.25 5.84 17.48
N HIS A 125 -16.17 6.73 17.12
CA HIS A 125 -16.85 7.61 18.07
C HIS A 125 -17.71 6.81 19.06
N ASP A 126 -18.38 5.75 18.61
CA ASP A 126 -19.08 4.83 19.50
C ASP A 126 -18.11 4.12 20.45
N ALA A 127 -16.92 3.72 20.00
CA ALA A 127 -15.90 3.11 20.86
C ALA A 127 -15.47 4.07 21.99
N LEU A 128 -15.17 5.33 21.67
CA LEU A 128 -14.85 6.36 22.68
C LEU A 128 -16.00 6.57 23.67
N LYS A 129 -17.23 6.70 23.16
CA LYS A 129 -18.43 6.95 23.97
C LYS A 129 -18.76 5.80 24.92
N ARG A 130 -18.47 4.55 24.52
CA ARG A 130 -18.81 3.34 25.28
C ARG A 130 -17.67 2.80 26.13
N ALA A 131 -16.49 3.43 26.08
CA ALA A 131 -15.36 3.03 26.90
C ALA A 131 -15.71 3.09 28.39
N ALA A 132 -15.54 1.97 29.09
CA ALA A 132 -15.91 1.84 30.50
C ALA A 132 -14.87 2.40 31.47
N ASN A 133 -13.63 2.56 31.03
CA ASN A 133 -12.48 2.99 31.82
C ASN A 133 -11.41 3.60 30.91
N ASP A 134 -10.34 4.12 31.51
CA ASP A 134 -9.28 4.82 30.79
C ASP A 134 -8.43 3.88 29.91
N ASP A 135 -8.32 2.58 30.25
CA ASP A 135 -7.70 1.59 29.37
C ASP A 135 -8.50 1.40 28.06
N GLU A 136 -9.82 1.29 28.15
CA GLU A 136 -10.69 1.20 26.96
C GLU A 136 -10.68 2.50 26.14
N LYS A 137 -10.64 3.67 26.80
CA LYS A 137 -10.49 4.96 26.10
C LYS A 137 -9.14 5.05 25.39
N ARG A 138 -8.06 4.57 26.00
CA ARG A 138 -6.73 4.53 25.37
C ARG A 138 -6.75 3.64 24.14
N VAL A 139 -7.35 2.44 24.25
CA VAL A 139 -7.54 1.53 23.09
C VAL A 139 -8.35 2.20 21.98
N ALA A 140 -9.43 2.90 22.32
CA ALA A 140 -10.22 3.63 21.34
C ALA A 140 -9.44 4.79 20.70
N SER A 141 -8.62 5.53 21.47
CA SER A 141 -7.77 6.62 20.97
C SER A 141 -6.69 6.08 20.01
N ILE A 142 -6.05 4.96 20.34
CA ILE A 142 -5.14 4.25 19.43
C ILE A 142 -5.85 3.84 18.13
N ALA A 143 -7.11 3.39 18.22
CA ALA A 143 -7.91 3.13 17.03
C ALA A 143 -8.18 4.41 16.23
N GLY A 144 -8.37 5.56 16.88
CA GLY A 144 -8.44 6.88 16.24
C GLY A 144 -7.23 7.19 15.37
N ILE A 145 -6.01 7.02 15.89
CA ILE A 145 -4.75 7.17 15.13
C ILE A 145 -4.80 6.32 13.85
N ARG A 146 -5.18 5.05 13.99
CA ARG A 146 -5.23 4.08 12.88
C ARG A 146 -6.34 4.38 11.89
N VAL A 147 -7.51 4.82 12.33
CA VAL A 147 -8.62 5.23 11.46
C VAL A 147 -8.18 6.40 10.58
N GLN A 148 -7.57 7.42 11.20
CA GLN A 148 -7.03 8.57 10.48
C GLN A 148 -5.93 8.16 9.49
N GLN A 149 -4.98 7.33 9.92
CA GLN A 149 -3.90 6.82 9.07
C GLN A 149 -4.42 6.04 7.84
N LEU A 150 -5.37 5.12 8.05
CA LEU A 150 -5.84 4.18 7.02
C LEU A 150 -6.87 4.80 6.07
N ALA A 151 -7.82 5.57 6.59
CA ALA A 151 -8.92 6.13 5.81
C ALA A 151 -8.60 7.51 5.23
N LYS A 152 -7.74 8.29 5.90
CA LYS A 152 -7.40 9.69 5.58
C LYS A 152 -8.67 10.49 5.25
N PRO A 153 -9.60 10.64 6.21
CA PRO A 153 -10.95 11.14 5.98
C PRO A 153 -10.99 12.60 5.52
N SER A 154 -10.00 13.39 5.92
CA SER A 154 -9.88 14.81 5.63
C SER A 154 -8.44 15.18 5.26
N ASP A 155 -8.22 16.40 4.76
CA ASP A 155 -6.85 16.92 4.57
C ASP A 155 -6.10 17.12 5.90
N GLY A 156 -6.82 17.22 7.01
CA GLY A 156 -6.29 17.38 8.38
C GLY A 156 -5.99 16.07 9.10
N TRP A 157 -6.15 14.91 8.44
CA TRP A 157 -6.06 13.59 9.05
C TRP A 157 -4.83 13.35 9.94
N LEU A 158 -3.67 13.94 9.59
CA LEU A 158 -2.45 13.76 10.37
C LEU A 158 -2.49 14.53 11.71
N ASN A 159 -3.10 15.72 11.72
CA ASN A 159 -3.32 16.47 12.96
C ASN A 159 -4.35 15.75 13.83
N ASP A 160 -5.44 15.26 13.23
CA ASP A 160 -6.44 14.47 13.96
C ASP A 160 -5.80 13.20 14.55
N ALA A 161 -4.89 12.54 13.82
CA ALA A 161 -4.12 11.40 14.33
C ALA A 161 -3.19 11.80 15.49
N ALA A 162 -2.60 13.00 15.44
CA ALA A 162 -1.74 13.52 16.50
C ALA A 162 -2.55 13.84 17.77
N ASP A 163 -3.74 14.40 17.65
CA ASP A 163 -4.64 14.66 18.79
C ASP A 163 -5.00 13.34 19.50
N TYR A 164 -5.34 12.28 18.74
CA TYR A 164 -5.60 10.96 19.32
C TYR A 164 -4.35 10.26 19.88
N TYR A 165 -3.17 10.58 19.34
CA TYR A 165 -1.90 10.13 19.90
C TYR A 165 -1.65 10.77 21.28
N ASP A 166 -1.86 12.08 21.41
CA ASP A 166 -1.71 12.79 22.67
C ASP A 166 -2.72 12.25 23.71
N ASP A 167 -3.99 12.08 23.34
CA ASP A 167 -5.00 11.44 24.20
C ASP A 167 -4.56 10.04 24.68
N ALA A 168 -4.03 9.22 23.77
CA ALA A 168 -3.61 7.86 24.10
C ALA A 168 -2.38 7.81 25.02
N VAL A 169 -1.43 8.75 24.85
CA VAL A 169 -0.25 8.87 25.70
C VAL A 169 -0.63 9.39 27.09
N ASP A 170 -1.53 10.38 27.18
CA ASP A 170 -2.00 10.93 28.45
C ASP A 170 -2.76 9.88 29.29
N LEU A 171 -3.47 8.96 28.62
CA LEU A 171 -4.17 7.83 29.25
C LEU A 171 -3.24 6.64 29.61
N ASP A 172 -1.95 6.69 29.26
CA ASP A 172 -0.95 5.69 29.66
C ASP A 172 -0.09 6.20 30.82
N GLU A 173 -0.68 6.25 32.02
CA GLU A 173 -0.01 6.70 33.25
C GLU A 173 1.32 5.98 33.53
N ARG A 174 1.47 4.75 33.04
CA ARG A 174 2.65 3.91 33.27
C ARG A 174 3.71 4.08 32.19
N ASN A 175 3.41 4.83 31.12
CA ASN A 175 4.25 5.02 29.93
C ASN A 175 4.84 3.68 29.46
N ASN A 176 3.95 2.71 29.26
CA ASN A 176 4.28 1.31 29.10
C ASN A 176 3.61 0.66 27.87
N ASP A 177 2.77 1.39 27.16
CA ASP A 177 2.10 0.97 25.95
C ASP A 177 2.85 1.48 24.72
N PRO A 178 3.51 0.61 23.94
CA PRO A 178 4.22 1.03 22.73
C PRO A 178 3.26 1.42 21.59
N ALA A 179 1.97 1.04 21.66
CA ALA A 179 1.06 1.14 20.54
C ALA A 179 0.79 2.58 20.05
N PRO A 180 0.58 3.60 20.91
CA PRO A 180 0.40 4.98 20.45
C PRO A 180 1.58 5.46 19.61
N HIS A 181 2.81 5.24 20.10
CA HIS A 181 4.05 5.59 19.42
C HIS A 181 4.20 4.86 18.09
N PHE A 182 3.95 3.55 18.09
CA PHE A 182 4.07 2.72 16.90
C PHE A 182 3.11 3.13 15.78
N TYR A 183 1.82 3.32 16.10
CA TYR A 183 0.82 3.67 15.09
C TYR A 183 0.94 5.13 14.65
N MET A 184 1.36 6.05 15.54
CA MET A 184 1.66 7.42 15.13
C MET A 184 2.93 7.49 14.25
N ALA A 185 3.92 6.61 14.49
CA ALA A 185 5.07 6.48 13.59
C ALA A 185 4.64 6.06 12.17
N ARG A 186 3.67 5.14 12.05
CA ARG A 186 3.07 4.76 10.76
C ARG A 186 2.33 5.93 10.10
N ALA A 187 1.60 6.74 10.87
CA ALA A 187 0.96 7.95 10.37
C ALA A 187 1.98 8.94 9.81
N TYR A 188 3.06 9.24 10.54
CA TYR A 188 4.13 10.09 10.05
C TYR A 188 4.83 9.53 8.82
N ARG A 189 5.08 8.22 8.79
CA ARG A 189 5.64 7.52 7.63
C ARG A 189 4.75 7.72 6.39
N ASP A 190 3.45 7.51 6.52
CA ASP A 190 2.48 7.62 5.42
C ASP A 190 2.26 9.08 4.98
N ALA A 191 2.57 10.04 5.84
CA ALA A 191 2.65 11.47 5.53
C ALA A 191 4.02 11.91 4.97
N PHE A 192 4.95 10.97 4.79
CA PHE A 192 6.32 11.21 4.35
C PHE A 192 7.17 12.06 5.34
N GLN A 193 6.77 12.14 6.61
CA GLN A 193 7.50 12.79 7.70
C GLN A 193 8.46 11.79 8.36
N MET A 194 9.49 11.40 7.60
CA MET A 194 10.37 10.27 7.98
C MET A 194 11.10 10.47 9.30
N GLN A 195 11.55 11.70 9.59
CA GLN A 195 12.30 11.98 10.82
C GLN A 195 11.44 11.77 12.07
N ASP A 196 10.18 12.18 12.02
CA ASP A 196 9.22 11.98 13.11
C ASP A 196 8.83 10.51 13.24
N ALA A 197 8.61 9.81 12.13
CA ALA A 197 8.40 8.37 12.13
C ALA A 197 9.60 7.64 12.78
N SER A 198 10.82 7.95 12.34
CA SER A 198 12.06 7.40 12.88
C SER A 198 12.20 7.63 14.39
N ARG A 199 11.85 8.83 14.88
CA ARG A 199 11.90 9.17 16.31
C ARG A 199 10.92 8.31 17.11
N LEU A 200 9.67 8.18 16.66
CA LEU A 200 8.66 7.40 17.37
C LEU A 200 8.94 5.89 17.34
N TYR A 201 9.41 5.33 16.22
CA TYR A 201 9.84 3.92 16.21
C TYR A 201 11.00 3.68 17.18
N LYS A 202 11.99 4.58 17.26
CA LYS A 202 13.08 4.45 18.26
C LYS A 202 12.54 4.46 19.69
N GLN A 203 11.55 5.30 19.97
CA GLN A 203 10.89 5.32 21.27
C GLN A 203 10.24 3.96 21.59
N VAL A 204 9.58 3.31 20.63
CA VAL A 204 9.06 1.93 20.80
C VAL A 204 10.18 0.94 21.13
N LEU A 205 11.32 1.02 20.44
CA LEU A 205 12.48 0.15 20.71
C LEU A 205 13.05 0.37 22.11
N GLU A 206 13.12 1.62 22.57
CA GLU A 206 13.60 1.99 23.91
C GLU A 206 12.70 1.44 25.02
N MET A 207 11.39 1.33 24.79
CA MET A 207 10.45 0.73 25.75
C MET A 207 10.68 -0.77 25.97
N ASN A 208 11.32 -1.45 25.00
CA ASN A 208 11.73 -2.86 25.03
C ASN A 208 10.61 -3.83 25.46
N ARG A 209 9.41 -3.63 24.93
CA ARG A 209 8.21 -4.43 25.19
C ARG A 209 7.25 -4.25 24.02
N GLY A 210 6.62 -5.32 23.53
CA GLY A 210 5.58 -5.29 22.48
C GLY A 210 5.98 -4.57 21.18
N LEU A 211 5.60 -5.06 20.01
CA LEU A 211 5.87 -4.34 18.73
C LEU A 211 7.36 -4.04 18.43
N VAL A 212 8.33 -4.53 19.21
CA VAL A 212 9.76 -4.22 19.05
C VAL A 212 10.27 -4.72 17.71
N GLY A 213 9.89 -5.94 17.32
CA GLY A 213 10.31 -6.51 16.03
C GLY A 213 9.69 -5.78 14.84
N GLU A 214 8.42 -5.42 14.97
CA GLU A 214 7.65 -4.66 13.99
C GLU A 214 8.22 -3.24 13.82
N ALA A 215 8.51 -2.56 14.93
CA ALA A 215 9.11 -1.23 14.94
C ALA A 215 10.52 -1.23 14.36
N ASP A 216 11.35 -2.23 14.67
CA ASP A 216 12.70 -2.36 14.11
C ASP A 216 12.65 -2.56 12.59
N ALA A 217 11.77 -3.45 12.12
CA ALA A 217 11.59 -3.71 10.70
C ALA A 217 11.11 -2.46 9.94
N GLU A 218 10.12 -1.73 10.48
CA GLU A 218 9.61 -0.52 9.84
C GLU A 218 10.60 0.65 9.91
N LEU A 219 11.31 0.80 11.03
CA LEU A 219 12.38 1.78 11.18
C LEU A 219 13.50 1.55 10.15
N ALA A 220 13.88 0.30 9.89
CA ALA A 220 14.89 -0.01 8.89
C ALA A 220 14.48 0.44 7.48
N VAL A 221 13.19 0.33 7.14
CA VAL A 221 12.65 0.84 5.88
C VAL A 221 12.65 2.36 5.86
N VAL A 222 12.15 3.03 6.92
CA VAL A 222 12.12 4.49 7.02
C VAL A 222 13.53 5.09 6.90
N GLN A 223 14.50 4.57 7.64
CA GLN A 223 15.90 5.04 7.57
C GLN A 223 16.51 4.85 6.18
N LYS A 224 16.14 3.78 5.48
CA LYS A 224 16.58 3.56 4.09
C LYS A 224 16.02 4.64 3.16
N ILE A 225 14.74 4.98 3.31
CA ILE A 225 14.06 6.02 2.53
C ILE A 225 14.61 7.41 2.86
N GLU A 226 14.89 7.71 4.15
CA GLU A 226 15.57 8.95 4.56
C GLU A 226 16.92 9.12 3.86
N ARG A 227 17.72 8.05 3.83
CA ARG A 227 19.04 8.06 3.16
C ARG A 227 18.91 8.20 1.65
N ALA A 228 17.90 7.58 1.05
CA ALA A 228 17.62 7.69 -0.37
C ALA A 228 17.17 9.11 -0.75
N ALA A 229 16.41 9.77 0.14
CA ALA A 229 15.88 11.13 -0.02
C ALA A 229 15.22 11.36 -1.39
N PRO A 230 14.17 10.58 -1.75
CA PRO A 230 13.49 10.73 -3.04
C PRO A 230 12.93 12.14 -3.18
N GLY A 231 13.21 12.77 -4.33
CA GLY A 231 12.80 14.13 -4.64
C GLY A 231 11.50 14.20 -5.44
N THR A 232 11.07 13.11 -6.08
CA THR A 232 9.87 13.11 -6.93
C THR A 232 8.64 12.55 -6.21
N LEU A 233 7.44 12.91 -6.68
CA LEU A 233 6.20 12.32 -6.16
C LEU A 233 6.19 10.81 -6.39
N HIS A 234 6.58 10.35 -7.59
CA HIS A 234 6.65 8.94 -7.92
C HIS A 234 7.64 8.19 -7.03
N GLY A 235 8.82 8.76 -6.78
CA GLY A 235 9.81 8.20 -5.86
C GLY A 235 9.27 8.02 -4.44
N ARG A 236 8.47 8.97 -3.95
CA ARG A 236 7.82 8.86 -2.62
C ARG A 236 6.75 7.77 -2.56
N VAL A 237 5.97 7.59 -3.64
CA VAL A 237 4.96 6.53 -3.73
C VAL A 237 5.63 5.15 -3.76
N VAL A 238 6.62 4.97 -4.64
CA VAL A 238 7.30 3.68 -4.82
C VAL A 238 8.17 3.30 -3.63
N ALA A 239 8.57 4.25 -2.77
CA ALA A 239 9.46 4.01 -1.63
C ALA A 239 9.00 2.87 -0.71
N PHE A 240 7.70 2.66 -0.57
CA PHE A 240 7.12 1.61 0.29
C PHE A 240 6.71 0.34 -0.45
N GLU A 241 6.90 0.28 -1.77
CA GLU A 241 6.53 -0.88 -2.56
C GLU A 241 7.43 -2.07 -2.24
N PRO A 242 6.86 -3.23 -1.82
CA PRO A 242 7.63 -4.43 -1.54
C PRO A 242 8.28 -4.99 -2.81
N THR A 243 7.75 -4.66 -3.98
CA THR A 243 8.35 -5.05 -5.25
C THR A 243 8.06 -4.05 -6.36
N ILE A 244 9.12 -3.48 -6.91
CA ILE A 244 9.06 -2.52 -8.01
C ILE A 244 8.76 -3.20 -9.36
N SER A 245 7.94 -2.55 -10.18
CA SER A 245 7.69 -2.95 -11.57
C SER A 245 8.73 -2.38 -12.54
N ARG A 246 8.75 -2.88 -13.78
CA ARG A 246 9.55 -2.31 -14.88
C ARG A 246 9.17 -0.85 -15.15
N ALA A 247 7.88 -0.55 -15.13
CA ALA A 247 7.39 0.81 -15.37
C ALA A 247 7.80 1.78 -14.26
N ASP A 248 7.64 1.38 -12.99
CA ASP A 248 8.08 2.20 -11.85
C ASP A 248 9.59 2.47 -11.93
N LEU A 249 10.39 1.45 -12.27
CA LEU A 249 11.83 1.62 -12.40
C LEU A 249 12.21 2.55 -13.56
N ALA A 250 11.49 2.49 -14.68
CA ALA A 250 11.67 3.43 -15.79
C ALA A 250 11.43 4.88 -15.33
N ALA A 251 10.33 5.11 -14.62
CA ALA A 251 10.00 6.42 -14.05
C ALA A 251 11.04 6.86 -13.00
N LEU A 252 11.56 5.96 -12.15
CA LEU A 252 12.66 6.31 -11.25
C LEU A 252 13.93 6.72 -12.01
N PHE A 253 14.30 6.03 -13.09
CA PHE A 253 15.47 6.42 -13.89
C PHE A 253 15.27 7.76 -14.60
N VAL A 254 14.08 8.05 -15.13
CA VAL A 254 13.80 9.30 -15.82
C VAL A 254 13.62 10.44 -14.83
N GLU A 255 12.70 10.30 -13.88
CA GLU A 255 12.28 11.40 -13.01
C GLU A 255 13.25 11.64 -11.85
N GLU A 256 13.66 10.57 -11.15
CA GLU A 256 14.46 10.67 -9.93
C GLU A 256 15.96 10.71 -10.28
N MET A 257 16.43 9.85 -11.19
CA MET A 257 17.83 9.81 -11.58
C MET A 257 18.22 10.88 -12.60
N LYS A 258 17.27 11.41 -13.38
CA LYS A 258 17.54 12.34 -14.49
C LYS A 258 18.50 11.71 -15.51
N LEU A 259 18.20 10.45 -15.87
CA LEU A 259 19.06 9.65 -16.73
C LEU A 259 19.30 10.26 -18.13
N PRO A 260 18.32 10.88 -18.81
CA PRO A 260 18.57 11.56 -20.09
C PRO A 260 19.69 12.61 -19.98
N GLU A 261 19.60 13.51 -19.02
CA GLU A 261 20.57 14.58 -18.79
C GLU A 261 21.94 14.00 -18.38
N LEU A 262 21.93 12.90 -17.63
CA LEU A 262 23.13 12.20 -17.20
C LEU A 262 23.89 11.58 -18.38
N TYR A 263 23.17 10.96 -19.33
CA TYR A 263 23.75 10.38 -20.53
C TYR A 263 24.28 11.46 -21.48
N GLU A 264 23.56 12.57 -21.63
CA GLU A 264 24.02 13.71 -22.42
C GLU A 264 25.33 14.27 -21.88
N ARG A 265 25.40 14.56 -20.58
CA ARG A 265 26.63 15.08 -19.95
C ARG A 265 27.78 14.08 -20.00
N GLY A 266 27.51 12.80 -19.76
CA GLY A 266 28.52 11.74 -19.86
C GLY A 266 29.11 11.60 -21.28
N ASN A 267 28.31 11.87 -22.32
CA ASN A 267 28.79 11.92 -23.70
C ASN A 267 29.60 13.20 -23.98
N GLN A 268 29.16 14.35 -23.45
CA GLN A 268 29.87 15.63 -23.63
C GLN A 268 31.27 15.61 -23.00
N ALA A 269 31.43 15.02 -21.80
CA ALA A 269 32.72 14.88 -21.14
C ALA A 269 33.76 14.06 -21.94
N ARG A 270 33.32 13.33 -22.99
CA ARG A 270 34.19 12.50 -23.85
C ARG A 270 34.57 13.15 -25.18
N PHE A 271 34.19 14.41 -25.44
CA PHE A 271 34.57 15.03 -26.69
C PHE A 271 36.10 15.09 -26.84
N ASP A 272 36.55 14.48 -27.94
CA ASP A 272 37.94 14.40 -28.38
C ASP A 272 38.47 15.80 -28.71
N THR A 273 39.46 16.30 -27.95
CA THR A 273 40.13 17.59 -28.21
C THR A 273 41.14 17.51 -29.36
N ARG A 274 41.22 16.38 -30.08
CA ARG A 274 42.05 16.24 -31.28
C ARG A 274 41.44 17.00 -32.44
N PHE A 275 42.30 17.68 -33.18
CA PHE A 275 41.94 18.42 -34.39
C PHE A 275 41.15 17.52 -35.36
N LYS A 276 39.93 17.95 -35.72
CA LYS A 276 39.14 17.35 -36.78
C LYS A 276 39.19 18.27 -38.00
N ALA A 277 39.71 17.77 -39.11
CA ALA A 277 39.67 18.49 -40.38
C ALA A 277 38.22 18.79 -40.77
N PRO A 278 37.91 19.97 -41.33
CA PRO A 278 36.54 20.34 -41.67
C PRO A 278 35.96 19.37 -42.69
N GLN A 279 34.92 18.63 -42.29
CA GLN A 279 34.17 17.77 -43.20
C GLN A 279 33.27 18.64 -44.07
N GLN A 280 33.29 18.40 -45.38
CA GLN A 280 32.29 18.93 -46.30
C GLN A 280 30.90 18.48 -45.83
N ASN A 281 29.99 19.44 -45.65
CA ASN A 281 28.62 19.23 -45.22
C ASN A 281 27.87 18.30 -46.18
N THR A 282 27.86 17.00 -45.90
CA THR A 282 26.76 16.14 -46.34
C THR A 282 25.58 16.41 -45.41
N PHE A 283 24.51 16.99 -45.95
CA PHE A 283 23.22 17.07 -45.27
C PHE A 283 22.83 15.67 -44.77
N GLN A 284 22.84 15.47 -43.46
CA GLN A 284 22.15 14.35 -42.85
C GLN A 284 20.72 14.81 -42.60
N ALA A 285 19.78 14.16 -43.28
CA ALA A 285 18.36 14.29 -42.98
C ALA A 285 18.16 14.03 -41.48
N ASP A 286 17.36 14.87 -40.83
CA ASP A 286 16.85 14.61 -39.49
C ASP A 286 16.26 13.19 -39.47
N VAL A 287 16.99 12.25 -38.88
CA VAL A 287 16.41 10.96 -38.51
C VAL A 287 15.54 11.28 -37.31
N LEU A 288 14.29 11.65 -37.59
CA LEU A 288 13.17 11.45 -36.68
C LEU A 288 13.22 9.98 -36.28
N GLN A 289 13.89 9.69 -35.16
CA GLN A 289 13.88 8.35 -34.58
C GLN A 289 12.43 8.09 -34.18
N LYS A 290 11.69 7.37 -35.05
CA LYS A 290 10.36 6.87 -34.73
C LYS A 290 10.50 6.11 -33.41
N ALA A 291 9.73 6.53 -32.40
CA ALA A 291 9.74 5.84 -31.12
C ALA A 291 9.51 4.34 -31.36
N PRO A 292 10.25 3.46 -30.67
CA PRO A 292 10.10 2.02 -30.83
C PRO A 292 8.64 1.62 -30.55
N GLU A 293 8.03 0.88 -31.48
CA GLU A 293 6.66 0.38 -31.31
C GLU A 293 6.63 -0.63 -30.16
N MET A 294 5.76 -0.37 -29.18
CA MET A 294 5.45 -1.24 -28.04
C MET A 294 3.94 -1.44 -28.00
N THR A 295 3.50 -2.69 -27.89
CA THR A 295 2.10 -3.07 -28.10
C THR A 295 1.24 -3.07 -26.83
N ASP A 296 1.86 -2.88 -25.66
CA ASP A 296 1.25 -3.08 -24.35
C ASP A 296 1.41 -1.90 -23.37
N VAL A 297 1.74 -0.70 -23.88
CA VAL A 297 2.04 0.49 -23.05
C VAL A 297 1.17 1.71 -23.35
N ASP A 298 0.30 1.64 -24.36
CA ASP A 298 -0.36 2.84 -24.88
C ASP A 298 -1.28 3.54 -23.87
N ASP A 299 -1.96 2.78 -23.03
CA ASP A 299 -2.82 3.31 -21.95
C ASP A 299 -2.11 3.34 -20.57
N HIS A 300 -0.80 3.05 -20.52
CA HIS A 300 -0.08 2.98 -19.25
C HIS A 300 0.25 4.39 -18.73
N PRO A 301 0.01 4.72 -17.44
CA PRO A 301 0.28 6.06 -16.89
C PRO A 301 1.73 6.52 -17.03
N LEU A 302 2.69 5.59 -16.94
CA LEU A 302 4.13 5.84 -17.07
C LEU A 302 4.66 5.67 -18.51
N ARG A 303 3.80 5.74 -19.53
CA ARG A 303 4.18 5.52 -20.93
C ARG A 303 5.33 6.42 -21.39
N ALA A 304 5.33 7.68 -20.96
CA ALA A 304 6.36 8.64 -21.35
C ALA A 304 7.75 8.21 -20.83
N ASP A 305 7.85 7.80 -19.56
CA ASP A 305 9.09 7.34 -18.96
C ASP A 305 9.58 6.03 -19.58
N ILE A 306 8.64 5.11 -19.86
CA ILE A 306 8.94 3.86 -20.55
C ILE A 306 9.55 4.14 -21.92
N LEU A 307 8.91 5.00 -22.74
CA LEU A 307 9.43 5.36 -24.06
C LEU A 307 10.83 5.97 -23.97
N GLU A 308 11.08 6.79 -22.96
CA GLU A 308 12.37 7.43 -22.77
C GLU A 308 13.47 6.43 -22.42
N VAL A 309 13.26 5.50 -21.48
CA VAL A 309 14.29 4.48 -21.16
C VAL A 309 14.55 3.52 -22.33
N VAL A 310 13.52 3.22 -23.15
CA VAL A 310 13.72 2.43 -24.38
C VAL A 310 14.51 3.24 -25.42
N ARG A 311 14.23 4.54 -25.59
CA ARG A 311 14.99 5.44 -26.46
C ARG A 311 16.46 5.52 -26.05
N LEU A 312 16.72 5.61 -24.74
CA LEU A 312 18.07 5.57 -24.15
C LEU A 312 18.72 4.18 -24.23
N ARG A 313 17.95 3.14 -24.58
CA ARG A 313 18.37 1.73 -24.70
C ARG A 313 18.98 1.19 -23.42
N VAL A 314 18.42 1.52 -22.26
CA VAL A 314 18.92 1.02 -20.95
C VAL A 314 18.86 -0.51 -20.94
N SER A 315 19.98 -1.16 -20.63
CA SER A 315 20.08 -2.63 -20.62
C SER A 315 19.07 -3.25 -19.65
N GLY A 316 18.27 -4.21 -20.12
CA GLY A 316 17.23 -4.87 -19.31
C GLY A 316 15.86 -4.20 -19.39
N LEU A 317 15.74 -3.00 -19.95
CA LEU A 317 14.48 -2.28 -20.15
C LEU A 317 14.08 -2.20 -21.64
N GLN A 318 14.60 -3.08 -22.48
CA GLN A 318 14.13 -3.20 -23.86
C GLN A 318 12.80 -3.98 -23.93
N PRO A 319 11.95 -3.71 -24.94
CA PRO A 319 10.87 -4.61 -25.32
C PRO A 319 11.41 -5.99 -25.71
N ASP A 320 10.59 -7.01 -25.54
CA ASP A 320 10.90 -8.37 -25.98
C ASP A 320 10.80 -8.53 -27.51
N ALA A 321 11.07 -9.73 -28.01
CA ALA A 321 10.98 -10.06 -29.43
C ALA A 321 9.56 -9.93 -30.01
N ALA A 322 8.53 -9.87 -29.17
CA ALA A 322 7.13 -9.67 -29.55
C ALA A 322 6.68 -8.20 -29.45
N HIS A 323 7.62 -7.26 -29.29
CA HIS A 323 7.34 -5.83 -29.10
C HIS A 323 6.46 -5.55 -27.88
N LYS A 324 6.66 -6.31 -26.80
CA LYS A 324 6.03 -6.07 -25.50
C LYS A 324 7.03 -5.60 -24.47
N TYR A 325 6.66 -4.59 -23.70
CA TYR A 325 7.48 -4.04 -22.64
C TYR A 325 7.27 -4.73 -21.29
N HIS A 326 6.06 -5.25 -21.04
CA HIS A 326 5.62 -5.83 -19.77
C HIS A 326 5.73 -4.86 -18.58
N PRO A 327 5.00 -3.73 -18.58
CA PRO A 327 5.18 -2.66 -17.58
C PRO A 327 5.05 -3.14 -16.13
N ASP A 328 4.13 -4.05 -15.85
CA ASP A 328 3.86 -4.57 -14.51
C ASP A 328 4.81 -5.69 -14.06
N ALA A 329 5.67 -6.20 -14.95
CA ALA A 329 6.57 -7.27 -14.59
C ALA A 329 7.56 -6.80 -13.51
N LYS A 330 7.76 -7.66 -12.52
CA LYS A 330 8.56 -7.34 -11.33
C LYS A 330 10.04 -7.46 -11.64
N ILE A 331 10.83 -6.54 -11.08
CA ILE A 331 12.28 -6.52 -11.24
C ILE A 331 12.95 -7.29 -10.10
N THR A 332 13.89 -8.15 -10.45
CA THR A 332 14.77 -8.84 -9.50
C THR A 332 16.03 -8.04 -9.21
N ARG A 333 16.70 -8.35 -8.10
CA ARG A 333 17.97 -7.71 -7.71
C ARG A 333 19.08 -7.92 -8.75
N GLY A 334 19.13 -9.09 -9.41
CA GLY A 334 20.11 -9.40 -10.44
C GLY A 334 19.89 -8.61 -11.74
N GLU A 335 18.64 -8.48 -12.18
CA GLU A 335 18.29 -7.64 -13.35
C GLU A 335 18.61 -6.17 -13.10
N PHE A 336 18.32 -5.68 -11.91
CA PHE A 336 18.65 -4.30 -11.54
C PHE A 336 20.16 -4.05 -11.48
N ALA A 337 20.95 -5.03 -11.02
CA ALA A 337 22.41 -4.93 -11.05
C ALA A 337 22.93 -4.72 -12.48
N ILE A 338 22.37 -5.41 -13.48
CA ILE A 338 22.71 -5.23 -14.91
C ILE A 338 22.40 -3.80 -15.36
N MET A 339 21.23 -3.26 -15.00
CA MET A 339 20.85 -1.89 -15.35
C MET A 339 21.81 -0.87 -14.74
N VAL A 340 22.15 -1.02 -13.46
CA VAL A 340 23.07 -0.14 -12.74
C VAL A 340 24.48 -0.19 -13.35
N GLU A 341 24.98 -1.38 -13.70
CA GLU A 341 26.26 -1.52 -14.41
C GLU A 341 26.25 -0.84 -15.78
N ASP A 342 25.18 -1.04 -16.58
CA ASP A 342 25.05 -0.40 -17.89
C ASP A 342 25.09 1.12 -17.80
N ILE A 343 24.35 1.70 -16.84
CA ILE A 343 24.34 3.13 -16.58
C ILE A 343 25.74 3.61 -16.17
N LEU A 344 26.39 2.90 -15.26
CA LEU A 344 27.75 3.22 -14.81
C LEU A 344 28.74 3.22 -15.97
N VAL A 345 28.72 2.20 -16.83
CA VAL A 345 29.59 2.13 -18.02
C VAL A 345 29.28 3.26 -19.00
N ARG A 346 28.00 3.54 -19.23
CA ARG A 346 27.58 4.57 -20.20
C ARG A 346 27.87 5.97 -19.76
N VAL A 347 27.89 6.27 -18.46
CA VAL A 347 28.20 7.60 -17.93
C VAL A 347 29.70 7.79 -17.74
N THR A 348 30.42 6.78 -17.21
CA THR A 348 31.87 6.87 -16.97
C THR A 348 32.71 6.65 -18.23
N GLY A 349 32.26 5.77 -19.14
CA GLY A 349 32.98 5.39 -20.35
C GLY A 349 33.96 4.24 -20.13
N GLU A 350 34.04 3.71 -18.92
CA GLU A 350 34.92 2.63 -18.52
C GLU A 350 34.41 1.29 -19.09
N GLN A 351 34.66 1.03 -20.38
CA GLN A 351 34.21 -0.21 -21.05
C GLN A 351 34.75 -1.48 -20.39
N GLY A 352 35.90 -1.40 -19.73
CA GLY A 352 36.49 -2.53 -19.00
C GLY A 352 35.63 -3.05 -17.86
N LEU A 353 34.65 -2.28 -17.35
CA LEU A 353 33.75 -2.77 -16.29
C LEU A 353 32.89 -3.94 -16.75
N LYS A 354 32.49 -4.00 -18.03
CA LYS A 354 31.63 -5.07 -18.58
C LYS A 354 32.26 -6.47 -18.53
N THR A 355 33.57 -6.55 -18.35
CA THR A 355 34.30 -7.81 -18.33
C THR A 355 35.24 -7.93 -17.13
N LYS A 356 35.23 -6.96 -16.22
CA LYS A 356 36.21 -6.82 -15.13
C LYS A 356 36.34 -8.08 -14.27
N PHE A 357 35.22 -8.76 -14.02
CA PHE A 357 35.15 -9.90 -13.11
C PHE A 357 34.97 -11.24 -13.82
N ILE A 358 34.87 -11.25 -15.16
CA ILE A 358 34.72 -12.50 -15.92
C ILE A 358 35.91 -13.42 -15.64
N GLY A 359 35.60 -14.68 -15.29
CA GLY A 359 36.59 -15.70 -14.95
C GLY A 359 37.09 -15.66 -13.51
N GLN A 360 36.68 -14.67 -12.70
CA GLN A 360 37.00 -14.64 -11.27
C GLN A 360 36.06 -15.56 -10.47
N PRO A 361 36.50 -16.07 -9.30
CA PRO A 361 35.61 -16.77 -8.38
C PRO A 361 34.55 -15.81 -7.84
N SER A 362 33.35 -16.34 -7.57
CA SER A 362 32.30 -15.56 -6.93
C SER A 362 32.54 -15.45 -5.42
N PRO A 363 32.40 -14.25 -4.83
CA PRO A 363 32.35 -14.10 -3.38
C PRO A 363 30.97 -14.48 -2.81
N PHE A 364 29.97 -14.74 -3.65
CA PHE A 364 28.60 -15.05 -3.24
C PHE A 364 28.26 -16.52 -3.45
N ALA A 365 27.67 -17.15 -2.45
CA ALA A 365 27.29 -18.56 -2.46
C ALA A 365 26.19 -18.87 -3.50
N ASP A 366 25.35 -17.89 -3.82
CA ASP A 366 24.18 -18.01 -4.68
C ASP A 366 24.35 -17.35 -6.06
N VAL A 367 25.53 -16.84 -6.38
CA VAL A 367 25.85 -16.24 -7.68
C VAL A 367 27.00 -17.00 -8.30
N ARG A 368 26.72 -17.91 -9.23
CA ARG A 368 27.77 -18.58 -10.00
C ARG A 368 28.41 -17.63 -11.01
N ASN A 369 29.68 -17.87 -11.34
CA ASN A 369 30.46 -17.01 -12.24
C ASN A 369 30.08 -17.12 -13.72
N ASP A 370 29.25 -18.10 -14.10
CA ASP A 370 28.74 -18.33 -15.45
C ASP A 370 27.38 -17.67 -15.71
N LEU A 371 26.77 -17.05 -14.69
CA LEU A 371 25.46 -16.41 -14.81
C LEU A 371 25.57 -15.03 -15.48
N HIS A 372 24.57 -14.69 -16.28
CA HIS A 372 24.56 -13.46 -17.08
C HIS A 372 24.64 -12.17 -16.27
N TYR A 373 24.15 -12.16 -15.01
CA TYR A 373 24.26 -11.02 -14.10
C TYR A 373 25.52 -11.03 -13.21
N PHE A 374 26.38 -12.05 -13.28
CA PHE A 374 27.51 -12.21 -12.36
C PHE A 374 28.44 -11.00 -12.35
N ASN A 375 28.89 -10.56 -13.53
CA ASN A 375 29.79 -9.43 -13.65
C ASN A 375 29.16 -8.16 -13.08
N ALA A 376 27.89 -7.90 -13.42
CA ALA A 376 27.14 -6.77 -12.90
C ALA A 376 27.01 -6.80 -11.37
N VAL A 377 26.67 -7.94 -10.79
CA VAL A 377 26.57 -8.13 -9.33
C VAL A 377 27.91 -7.83 -8.66
N GLN A 378 29.03 -8.32 -9.19
CA GLN A 378 30.36 -7.98 -8.65
C GLN A 378 30.69 -6.48 -8.80
N THR A 379 30.33 -5.87 -9.93
CA THR A 379 30.54 -4.44 -10.19
C THR A 379 29.80 -3.57 -9.16
N VAL A 380 28.50 -3.81 -8.98
CA VAL A 380 27.68 -2.96 -8.09
C VAL A 380 27.98 -3.19 -6.61
N THR A 381 28.36 -4.40 -6.21
CA THR A 381 28.73 -4.71 -4.82
C THR A 381 30.12 -4.20 -4.48
N SER A 382 31.12 -4.36 -5.36
CA SER A 382 32.48 -3.84 -5.14
C SER A 382 32.54 -2.31 -5.09
N ARG A 383 31.56 -1.61 -5.67
CA ARG A 383 31.40 -0.15 -5.60
C ARG A 383 30.50 0.31 -4.45
N ASN A 384 30.01 -0.60 -3.61
CA ASN A 384 29.07 -0.31 -2.52
C ASN A 384 27.76 0.36 -2.99
N LEU A 385 27.33 0.07 -4.22
CA LEU A 385 26.05 0.53 -4.74
C LEU A 385 24.92 -0.37 -4.27
N MET A 386 25.13 -1.69 -4.27
CA MET A 386 24.19 -2.68 -3.74
C MET A 386 24.84 -3.51 -2.64
N GLU A 387 24.10 -3.83 -1.60
CA GLU A 387 24.56 -4.70 -0.51
C GLU A 387 24.05 -6.14 -0.66
N PRO A 388 24.80 -7.15 -0.17
CA PRO A 388 24.31 -8.52 -0.09
C PRO A 388 23.11 -8.61 0.85
N LYS A 389 22.15 -9.48 0.54
CA LYS A 389 20.99 -9.70 1.40
C LYS A 389 21.39 -10.32 2.74
N ASN A 390 22.37 -11.22 2.72
CA ASN A 390 22.99 -11.77 3.92
C ASN A 390 24.51 -11.70 3.80
N LYS A 391 25.12 -10.73 4.48
CA LYS A 391 26.58 -10.53 4.49
C LYS A 391 27.32 -11.70 5.16
N LEU A 392 26.74 -12.31 6.19
CA LEU A 392 27.37 -13.40 6.95
C LEU A 392 27.45 -14.70 6.12
N GLN A 393 26.42 -14.97 5.32
CA GLN A 393 26.35 -16.16 4.47
C GLN A 393 26.88 -15.92 3.06
N GLY A 394 27.27 -14.69 2.71
CA GLY A 394 27.67 -14.33 1.35
C GLY A 394 26.54 -14.54 0.34
N VAL A 395 25.30 -14.17 0.68
CA VAL A 395 24.13 -14.33 -0.21
C VAL A 395 23.72 -12.98 -0.78
N PHE A 396 23.71 -12.87 -2.11
CA PHE A 396 23.28 -11.66 -2.81
C PHE A 396 21.76 -11.62 -3.05
N ALA A 397 21.15 -12.78 -3.25
CA ALA A 397 19.77 -13.04 -3.63
C ALA A 397 19.38 -12.44 -4.98
N PRO A 398 19.98 -12.88 -6.11
CA PRO A 398 19.77 -12.25 -7.41
C PRO A 398 18.35 -12.42 -7.96
N THR A 399 17.63 -13.49 -7.59
CA THR A 399 16.26 -13.76 -8.04
C THR A 399 15.20 -13.18 -7.10
N GLU A 400 15.60 -12.64 -5.95
CA GLU A 400 14.64 -11.98 -5.06
C GLU A 400 14.14 -10.67 -5.68
N PRO A 401 12.87 -10.31 -5.43
CA PRO A 401 12.32 -9.06 -5.91
C PRO A 401 13.05 -7.84 -5.33
N LEU A 402 13.17 -6.78 -6.13
CA LEU A 402 13.73 -5.51 -5.70
C LEU A 402 12.65 -4.64 -5.04
N THR A 403 12.91 -4.17 -3.82
CA THR A 403 12.04 -3.23 -3.11
C THR A 403 12.22 -1.81 -3.65
N GLY A 404 11.19 -0.98 -3.56
CA GLY A 404 11.30 0.42 -3.98
C GLY A 404 12.32 1.23 -3.15
N ALA A 405 12.37 1.01 -1.83
CA ALA A 405 13.37 1.63 -0.96
C ALA A 405 14.81 1.23 -1.34
N ASP A 406 15.06 -0.03 -1.73
CA ASP A 406 16.37 -0.46 -2.23
C ASP A 406 16.71 0.21 -3.56
N ALA A 407 15.77 0.25 -4.52
CA ALA A 407 15.97 0.90 -5.81
C ALA A 407 16.35 2.38 -5.65
N LEU A 408 15.61 3.11 -4.82
CA LEU A 408 15.86 4.53 -4.53
C LEU A 408 17.21 4.76 -3.85
N LEU A 409 17.57 3.93 -2.87
CA LEU A 409 18.87 4.05 -2.21
C LEU A 409 20.01 3.83 -3.21
N VAL A 410 19.92 2.81 -4.07
CA VAL A 410 20.92 2.52 -5.09
C VAL A 410 21.02 3.66 -6.09
N ILE A 411 19.89 4.20 -6.56
CA ILE A 411 19.86 5.38 -7.43
C ILE A 411 20.56 6.58 -6.76
N ARG A 412 20.28 6.84 -5.47
CA ARG A 412 20.95 7.91 -4.71
C ARG A 412 22.46 7.71 -4.64
N LEU A 413 22.91 6.50 -4.32
CA LEU A 413 24.34 6.16 -4.25
C LEU A 413 25.01 6.30 -5.62
N LEU A 414 24.36 5.81 -6.67
CA LEU A 414 24.84 5.90 -8.05
C LEU A 414 24.95 7.36 -8.51
N LYS A 415 23.95 8.21 -8.23
CA LYS A 415 24.03 9.67 -8.50
C LYS A 415 25.25 10.28 -7.82
N ASN A 416 25.49 9.95 -6.54
CA ASN A 416 26.64 10.48 -5.79
C ASN A 416 27.98 10.00 -6.34
N GLU A 417 28.06 8.73 -6.78
CA GLU A 417 29.25 8.20 -7.43
C GLU A 417 29.51 8.91 -8.77
N LEU A 418 28.48 9.03 -9.61
CA LEU A 418 28.57 9.62 -10.94
C LEU A 418 28.82 11.13 -10.91
N GLN A 419 28.40 11.85 -9.87
CA GLN A 419 28.74 13.27 -9.71
C GLN A 419 30.25 13.56 -9.81
N ARG A 420 31.11 12.62 -9.44
CA ARG A 420 32.58 12.77 -9.54
C ARG A 420 33.08 12.79 -10.98
N TYR A 421 32.34 12.18 -11.90
CA TYR A 421 32.72 12.01 -13.31
C TYR A 421 32.18 13.10 -14.23
N ILE A 422 31.19 13.86 -13.76
CA ILE A 422 30.45 14.84 -14.57
C ILE A 422 30.72 16.29 -14.10
N ARG A 423 31.71 16.48 -13.23
CA ARG A 423 32.27 17.80 -12.91
C ARG A 423 33.36 18.14 -13.93
N SER A 424 32.98 18.92 -14.93
CA SER A 424 33.83 19.81 -15.72
C SER A 424 33.05 21.10 -15.92
#